data_AF-A0A958U1I2-F1
#
_entry.id   AF-A0A958U1I2-F1
#
_cell.length_a   1.000
_cell.length_b   1.000
_cell.length_c   1.000
_cell.angle_alpha   90.00
_cell.angle_beta   90.00
_cell.angle_gamma   90.00
#
_symmetry.space_group_name_H-M   'P 1'
#
loop_
_entity.id
_entity.type
_entity.pdbx_description
1 polymer ?
#
loop_
_entity_poly.entity_id
_entity_poly.type
_entity_poly.pdbx_seq_one_letter_code
_entity_poly.pdbx_strand_id
1 'polypeptide(L)'
;MQFKNPEILYALFLLLIPIFIHLFQLRRFQKVDFTNVAFLKKVTIQTRKSSQLKKWLTLLMRLLALACIIIAFAQPFTALKTTLNSKKETVVYIDNSFSMQAKGPKGPILERALQDLFDKTGGTEKLSWFTNNYERKNASPQDFKNEVLSVEYFQNQLTPNQVLLKASQLFSNE
;
A
#
# COMPACT_ATOMS: atom_id res chain seq x y z
N MET A 1 -11.58 3.74 0.81
CA MET A 1 -10.94 2.44 0.49
C MET A 1 -10.46 2.53 -0.94
N GLN A 2 -9.20 2.20 -1.17
CA GLN A 2 -8.64 2.07 -2.52
C GLN A 2 -8.62 0.59 -2.87
N PHE A 3 -8.69 0.27 -4.17
CA PHE A 3 -8.60 -1.09 -4.67
C PHE A 3 -7.30 -1.21 -5.45
N LYS A 4 -6.60 -2.32 -5.29
CA LYS A 4 -5.36 -2.57 -6.03
C LYS A 4 -5.64 -2.80 -7.52
N ASN A 5 -6.73 -3.50 -7.81
CA ASN A 5 -7.16 -3.92 -9.15
C ASN A 5 -8.61 -3.44 -9.40
N PRO A 6 -8.83 -2.13 -9.66
CA PRO A 6 -10.17 -1.57 -9.80
C PRO A 6 -10.96 -2.15 -10.99
N GLU A 7 -10.29 -2.63 -12.03
CA GLU A 7 -10.90 -3.26 -13.21
C GLU A 7 -11.70 -4.53 -12.88
N ILE A 8 -11.32 -5.25 -11.82
CA ILE A 8 -12.02 -6.47 -11.39
C ILE A 8 -13.44 -6.15 -10.90
N LEU A 9 -13.72 -4.91 -10.44
CA LEU A 9 -15.08 -4.53 -10.05
C LEU A 9 -16.08 -4.59 -11.22
N TYR A 10 -15.63 -4.45 -12.47
CA TYR A 10 -16.52 -4.62 -13.63
C TYR A 10 -17.09 -6.05 -13.72
N ALA A 11 -16.43 -7.05 -13.12
CA ALA A 11 -16.97 -8.41 -13.04
C ALA A 11 -18.26 -8.51 -12.21
N LEU A 12 -18.58 -7.53 -11.35
CA LEU A 12 -19.88 -7.49 -10.66
C LEU A 12 -21.06 -7.44 -11.64
N PHE A 13 -20.89 -6.87 -12.84
CA PHE A 13 -21.94 -6.88 -13.86
C PHE A 13 -22.30 -8.29 -14.33
N LEU A 14 -21.37 -9.25 -14.24
CA LEU A 14 -21.61 -10.66 -14.59
C LEU A 14 -22.65 -11.32 -13.66
N LEU A 15 -22.83 -10.79 -12.43
CA LEU A 15 -23.85 -11.25 -11.49
C LEU A 15 -25.29 -11.02 -11.99
N LEU A 16 -25.49 -10.19 -13.02
CA LEU A 16 -26.79 -10.03 -13.66
C LEU A 16 -27.27 -11.33 -14.35
N ILE A 17 -26.35 -12.16 -14.84
CA ILE A 17 -26.69 -13.41 -15.54
C ILE A 17 -27.56 -14.35 -14.66
N PRO A 18 -27.13 -14.75 -13.44
CA PRO A 18 -27.95 -15.61 -12.59
C PRO A 18 -29.26 -14.95 -12.15
N ILE A 19 -29.30 -13.62 -12.03
CA ILE A 19 -30.54 -12.88 -11.73
C ILE A 19 -31.53 -13.03 -12.90
N PHE A 20 -31.08 -12.78 -14.13
CA PHE A 20 -31.91 -12.96 -15.32
C PHE A 20 -32.38 -14.40 -15.49
N ILE A 21 -31.48 -15.39 -15.37
CA ILE A 21 -31.86 -16.82 -15.47
C ILE A 21 -32.94 -17.17 -14.44
N HIS A 22 -32.84 -16.64 -13.21
CA HIS A 22 -33.83 -16.90 -12.17
C HIS A 22 -35.18 -16.24 -12.47
N LEU A 23 -35.17 -15.00 -12.95
CA LEU A 23 -36.38 -14.24 -13.28
C LEU A 23 -37.12 -14.87 -14.46
N PHE A 24 -36.40 -15.31 -15.48
CA PHE A 24 -36.99 -15.79 -16.73
C PHE A 24 -37.56 -17.21 -16.69
N GLN A 25 -37.48 -17.93 -15.57
CA GLN A 25 -38.08 -19.28 -15.36
C GLN A 25 -38.15 -20.11 -16.66
N LEU A 26 -37.01 -20.30 -17.32
CA LEU A 26 -36.88 -20.89 -18.68
C LEU A 26 -37.47 -22.31 -18.83
N ARG A 27 -37.96 -22.91 -17.75
CA ARG A 27 -38.67 -24.19 -17.75
C ARG A 27 -40.17 -23.96 -17.93
N ARG A 28 -40.68 -24.20 -19.16
CA ARG A 28 -42.11 -24.34 -19.41
C ARG A 28 -42.61 -25.65 -18.80
N PHE A 29 -43.62 -25.58 -17.95
CA PHE A 29 -44.29 -26.77 -17.43
C PHE A 29 -45.17 -27.37 -18.54
N GLN A 30 -44.93 -28.64 -18.90
CA GLN A 30 -45.85 -29.37 -19.77
C GLN A 30 -47.10 -29.74 -18.96
N LYS A 31 -48.27 -29.39 -19.48
CA LYS A 31 -49.55 -29.77 -18.88
C LYS A 31 -49.90 -31.18 -19.35
N VAL A 32 -50.27 -32.05 -18.43
CA VAL A 32 -50.75 -33.41 -18.71
C VAL A 32 -52.15 -33.51 -18.12
N ASP A 33 -53.10 -34.05 -18.90
CA ASP A 33 -54.48 -34.20 -18.46
C ASP A 33 -54.60 -35.35 -17.45
N PHE A 34 -55.27 -35.08 -16.32
CA PHE A 34 -55.41 -36.03 -15.22
C PHE A 34 -56.85 -36.01 -14.68
N THR A 35 -57.40 -37.19 -14.42
CA THR A 35 -58.84 -37.44 -14.20
C THR A 35 -59.40 -36.88 -12.88
N ASN A 36 -58.58 -36.60 -11.86
CA ASN A 36 -59.04 -35.96 -10.61
C ASN A 36 -57.99 -35.01 -10.00
N VAL A 37 -58.16 -33.70 -10.24
CA VAL A 37 -57.23 -32.62 -9.81
C VAL A 37 -57.69 -31.84 -8.58
N ALA A 38 -58.90 -32.09 -8.05
CA ALA A 38 -59.47 -31.29 -6.97
C ALA A 38 -58.65 -31.38 -5.67
N PHE A 39 -58.13 -32.56 -5.35
CA PHE A 39 -57.30 -32.80 -4.16
C PHE A 39 -55.90 -32.16 -4.31
N LEU A 40 -55.27 -32.31 -5.48
CA LEU A 40 -53.95 -31.75 -5.81
C LEU A 40 -53.95 -30.21 -5.84
N LYS A 41 -55.04 -29.60 -6.32
CA LYS A 41 -55.18 -28.13 -6.39
C LYS A 41 -55.27 -27.48 -5.00
N LYS A 42 -55.82 -28.18 -3.99
CA LYS A 42 -55.85 -27.71 -2.59
C LYS A 42 -54.45 -27.75 -1.95
N VAL A 43 -53.65 -28.79 -2.20
CA VAL A 43 -52.30 -28.95 -1.62
C VAL A 43 -51.28 -27.98 -2.24
N THR A 44 -51.38 -27.73 -3.55
CA THR A 44 -50.43 -26.89 -4.29
C THR A 44 -50.41 -25.40 -3.87
N ILE A 45 -51.46 -24.89 -3.24
CA ILE A 45 -51.55 -23.49 -2.83
C ILE A 45 -50.69 -23.19 -1.58
N GLN A 46 -50.54 -24.15 -0.66
CA GLN A 46 -49.78 -23.94 0.59
C GLN A 46 -48.25 -24.05 0.39
N THR A 47 -47.78 -24.98 -0.44
CA THR A 47 -46.33 -25.22 -0.63
C THR A 47 -45.64 -24.12 -1.43
N ARG A 48 -46.38 -23.41 -2.30
CA ARG A 48 -45.81 -22.37 -3.19
C ARG A 48 -45.24 -21.17 -2.44
N LYS A 49 -45.88 -20.68 -1.37
CA LYS A 49 -45.41 -19.47 -0.65
C LYS A 49 -44.05 -19.67 0.04
N SER A 50 -43.86 -20.81 0.74
CA SER A 50 -42.59 -21.12 1.40
C SER A 50 -41.45 -21.41 0.40
N SER A 51 -41.78 -22.09 -0.71
CA SER A 51 -40.81 -22.39 -1.77
C SER A 51 -40.25 -21.12 -2.40
N GLN A 52 -41.07 -20.09 -2.64
CA GLN A 52 -40.60 -18.82 -3.20
C GLN A 52 -39.58 -18.13 -2.29
N LEU A 53 -39.84 -18.07 -0.98
CA LEU A 53 -38.95 -17.40 -0.03
C LEU A 53 -37.58 -18.09 0.06
N LYS A 54 -37.57 -19.43 0.09
CA LYS A 54 -36.34 -20.23 0.01
C LYS A 54 -35.59 -20.02 -1.32
N LYS A 55 -36.33 -19.82 -2.42
CA LYS A 55 -35.75 -19.59 -3.75
C LYS A 55 -35.03 -18.24 -3.84
N TRP A 56 -35.60 -17.19 -3.25
CA TRP A 56 -34.96 -15.87 -3.16
C TRP A 56 -33.76 -15.88 -2.23
N LEU A 57 -33.85 -16.57 -1.09
CA LEU A 57 -32.74 -16.67 -0.14
C LEU A 57 -31.54 -17.42 -0.74
N THR A 58 -31.79 -18.52 -1.46
CA THR A 58 -30.72 -19.26 -2.15
C THR A 58 -30.09 -18.47 -3.30
N LEU A 59 -30.88 -17.70 -4.04
CA LEU A 59 -30.35 -16.76 -5.04
C LEU A 59 -29.45 -15.71 -4.40
N LEU A 60 -29.91 -15.06 -3.33
CA LEU A 60 -29.16 -14.02 -2.63
C LEU A 60 -27.83 -14.54 -2.11
N MET A 61 -27.82 -15.71 -1.46
CA MET A 61 -26.58 -16.32 -0.96
C MET A 61 -25.59 -16.64 -2.09
N ARG A 62 -26.09 -17.09 -3.25
CA ARG A 62 -25.24 -17.37 -4.41
C ARG A 62 -24.61 -16.11 -5.00
N LEU A 63 -25.37 -15.03 -5.08
CA LEU A 63 -24.87 -13.72 -5.53
C LEU A 63 -23.85 -13.16 -4.54
N LEU A 64 -24.13 -13.26 -3.24
CA LEU A 64 -23.27 -12.73 -2.18
C LEU A 64 -21.94 -13.49 -2.12
N ALA A 65 -21.97 -14.82 -2.26
CA ALA A 65 -20.74 -15.62 -2.34
C ALA A 65 -19.86 -15.19 -3.54
N LEU A 66 -20.45 -15.02 -4.72
CA LEU A 66 -19.71 -14.57 -5.90
C LEU A 66 -19.22 -13.11 -5.75
N ALA A 67 -20.02 -12.22 -5.18
CA ALA A 67 -19.63 -10.84 -4.91
C ALA A 67 -18.45 -10.77 -3.93
N CYS A 68 -18.46 -11.58 -2.86
CA CYS A 68 -17.34 -11.69 -1.93
C CYS A 68 -16.06 -12.14 -2.64
N ILE A 69 -16.15 -13.12 -3.55
CA ILE A 69 -15.00 -13.57 -4.35
C ILE A 69 -14.47 -12.42 -5.21
N ILE A 70 -15.34 -11.72 -5.96
CA ILE A 70 -14.93 -10.59 -6.82
C ILE A 70 -14.25 -9.49 -5.99
N ILE A 71 -14.82 -9.14 -4.84
CA ILE A 71 -14.25 -8.13 -3.92
C ILE A 71 -12.91 -8.60 -3.35
N ALA A 72 -12.78 -9.88 -2.99
CA ALA A 72 -11.53 -10.44 -2.50
C ALA A 72 -10.40 -10.33 -3.54
N PHE A 73 -10.71 -10.58 -4.82
CA PHE A 73 -9.76 -10.40 -5.92
C PHE A 73 -9.44 -8.93 -6.21
N ALA A 74 -10.39 -8.01 -5.98
CA ALA A 74 -10.14 -6.56 -6.10
C ALA A 74 -9.19 -6.01 -5.01
N GLN A 75 -8.93 -6.78 -3.94
CA GLN A 75 -8.03 -6.45 -2.83
C GLN A 75 -8.28 -5.02 -2.28
N PRO A 76 -9.39 -4.81 -1.54
CA PRO A 76 -9.63 -3.53 -0.88
C PRO A 76 -8.55 -3.27 0.16
N PHE A 77 -7.93 -2.10 0.08
CA PHE A 77 -6.99 -1.64 1.09
C PHE A 77 -7.36 -0.25 1.57
N THR A 78 -7.06 0.00 2.84
CA THR A 78 -7.10 1.32 3.44
C THR A 78 -5.67 1.84 3.46
N ALA A 79 -5.35 2.80 2.59
CA ALA A 79 -4.11 3.56 2.74
C ALA A 79 -4.19 4.34 4.06
N LEU A 80 -3.27 4.09 5.00
CA LEU A 80 -3.05 5.00 6.11
C LEU A 80 -2.65 6.35 5.49
N LYS A 81 -3.44 7.40 5.75
CA LYS A 81 -3.14 8.77 5.26
C LYS A 81 -1.75 9.28 5.68
N THR A 82 -1.12 8.64 6.66
CA THR A 82 0.24 8.94 7.11
C THR A 82 1.25 8.92 5.96
N THR A 83 1.18 7.98 5.02
CA THR A 83 2.24 7.83 3.99
C THR A 83 2.21 8.85 2.85
N LEU A 84 1.13 9.63 2.71
CA LEU A 84 1.01 10.63 1.64
C LEU A 84 1.52 12.03 2.06
N ASN A 85 1.57 12.31 3.36
CA ASN A 85 2.02 13.60 3.92
C ASN A 85 3.15 13.47 4.96
N SER A 86 3.69 12.25 5.17
CA SER A 86 4.92 12.10 5.96
C SER A 86 6.01 12.90 5.26
N LYS A 87 6.46 14.00 5.87
CA LYS A 87 7.64 14.71 5.40
C LYS A 87 8.78 13.69 5.42
N LYS A 88 9.33 13.40 4.25
CA LYS A 88 10.49 12.49 4.17
C LYS A 88 11.64 13.20 4.85
N GLU A 89 12.02 12.70 6.01
CA GLU A 89 13.23 13.15 6.67
C GLU A 89 14.40 12.35 6.10
N THR A 90 15.45 13.06 5.72
CA THR A 90 16.68 12.44 5.25
C THR A 90 17.76 12.72 6.28
N VAL A 91 18.51 11.68 6.65
CA VAL A 91 19.66 11.76 7.54
C VAL A 91 20.89 11.27 6.79
N VAL A 92 21.90 12.11 6.65
CA VAL A 92 23.16 11.77 5.96
C VAL A 92 24.28 11.61 6.99
N TYR A 93 24.92 10.45 6.98
CA TYR A 93 26.16 10.21 7.73
C TYR A 93 27.35 10.35 6.79
N ILE A 94 28.35 11.14 7.20
CA ILE A 94 29.60 11.32 6.48
C ILE A 94 30.74 10.82 7.36
N ASP A 95 31.40 9.73 6.94
CA ASP A 95 32.58 9.25 7.63
C ASP A 95 33.76 10.19 7.33
N ASN A 96 34.31 10.83 8.36
CA ASN A 96 35.51 11.66 8.31
C ASN A 96 36.69 11.04 9.07
N SER A 97 36.71 9.72 9.26
CA SER A 97 37.84 9.01 9.87
C SER A 97 39.11 9.13 9.02
N PHE A 98 40.29 8.95 9.62
CA PHE A 98 41.57 9.00 8.90
C PHE A 98 41.69 7.98 7.75
N SER A 99 40.87 6.91 7.74
CA SER A 99 40.79 5.98 6.61
C SER A 99 40.40 6.67 5.30
N MET A 100 39.63 7.75 5.38
CA MET A 100 39.14 8.52 4.25
C MET A 100 40.19 9.49 3.67
N GLN A 101 41.37 9.59 4.30
CA GLN A 101 42.52 10.32 3.76
C GLN A 101 43.25 9.53 2.67
N ALA A 102 42.89 8.26 2.46
CA ALA A 102 43.45 7.46 1.39
C ALA A 102 43.29 8.18 0.04
N LYS A 103 44.36 8.16 -0.77
CA LYS A 103 44.36 8.79 -2.09
C LYS A 103 43.69 7.87 -3.09
N GLY A 104 42.56 8.31 -3.63
CA GLY A 104 41.91 7.69 -4.77
C GLY A 104 42.43 8.25 -6.11
N PRO A 105 41.79 7.87 -7.23
CA PRO A 105 42.18 8.31 -8.57
C PRO A 105 42.13 9.83 -8.80
N LYS A 106 41.37 10.56 -7.96
CA LYS A 106 41.12 12.01 -8.09
C LYS A 106 41.44 12.77 -6.79
N GLY A 107 42.37 12.28 -5.98
CA GLY A 107 42.72 12.88 -4.69
C GLY A 107 42.13 12.15 -3.47
N PRO A 108 42.17 12.76 -2.28
CA PRO A 108 41.63 12.16 -1.05
C PRO A 108 40.16 11.77 -1.19
N ILE A 109 39.78 10.61 -0.63
CA ILE A 109 38.42 10.08 -0.76
C ILE A 109 37.39 11.01 -0.10
N LEU A 110 37.72 11.57 1.07
CA LEU A 110 36.83 12.49 1.79
C LEU A 110 36.49 13.73 0.95
N GLU A 111 37.51 14.46 0.49
CA GLU A 111 37.34 15.68 -0.29
C GLU A 111 36.46 15.46 -1.53
N ARG A 112 36.69 14.36 -2.24
CA ARG A 112 35.85 13.97 -3.38
C ARG A 112 34.41 13.67 -2.97
N ALA A 113 34.21 12.95 -1.87
CA ALA A 113 32.87 12.64 -1.39
C ALA A 113 32.10 13.90 -0.97
N LEU A 114 32.77 14.86 -0.32
CA LEU A 114 32.17 16.16 0.04
C LEU A 114 31.80 16.96 -1.21
N GLN A 115 32.65 16.96 -2.23
CA GLN A 115 32.36 17.62 -3.51
C GLN A 115 31.18 16.95 -4.24
N ASP A 116 31.17 15.62 -4.32
CA ASP A 116 30.06 14.86 -4.92
C ASP A 116 28.73 15.13 -4.18
N LEU A 117 28.77 15.26 -2.85
CA LEU A 117 27.60 15.61 -2.03
C LEU A 117 27.17 17.07 -2.26
N PHE A 118 28.10 18.00 -2.37
CA PHE A 118 27.82 19.41 -2.65
C PHE A 118 27.09 19.60 -3.99
N ASP A 119 27.54 18.88 -5.03
CA ASP A 119 26.95 18.97 -6.37
C ASP A 119 25.55 18.34 -6.44
N LYS A 120 25.34 17.21 -5.75
CA LYS A 120 24.07 16.45 -5.80
C LYS A 120 23.00 16.99 -4.86
N THR A 121 23.38 17.71 -3.80
CA THR A 121 22.41 18.22 -2.82
C THR A 121 21.79 19.52 -3.30
N GLY A 122 20.71 19.46 -4.08
CA GLY A 122 20.04 20.64 -4.67
C GLY A 122 18.56 20.80 -4.34
N GLY A 123 18.02 20.00 -3.42
CA GLY A 123 16.59 20.00 -3.09
C GLY A 123 16.16 21.19 -2.23
N THR A 124 14.85 21.27 -1.96
CA THR A 124 14.22 22.20 -0.99
C THR A 124 13.91 21.55 0.35
N GLU A 125 14.17 20.25 0.48
CA GLU A 125 13.88 19.48 1.69
C GLU A 125 14.97 19.70 2.74
N LYS A 126 14.55 19.84 4.01
CA LYS A 126 15.50 19.97 5.12
C LYS A 126 16.19 18.62 5.37
N LEU A 127 17.49 18.67 5.63
CA LEU A 127 18.33 17.50 5.83
C LEU A 127 18.98 17.56 7.22
N SER A 128 19.01 16.44 7.92
CA SER A 128 19.90 16.29 9.08
C SER A 128 21.16 15.56 8.66
N TRP A 129 22.32 15.98 9.16
CA TRP A 129 23.57 15.31 8.83
C TRP A 129 24.52 15.28 10.01
N PHE A 130 25.42 14.32 10.01
CA PHE A 130 26.41 14.18 11.08
C PHE A 130 27.67 13.47 10.58
N THR A 131 28.77 13.73 11.27
CA THR A 131 30.07 13.10 11.10
C THR A 131 30.45 12.35 12.37
N ASN A 132 31.69 11.87 12.47
CA ASN A 132 32.18 11.26 13.70
C ASN A 132 32.29 12.25 14.89
N ASN A 133 32.36 13.57 14.64
CA ASN A 133 32.57 14.60 15.66
C ASN A 133 31.58 15.78 15.62
N TYR A 134 30.79 15.91 14.56
CA TYR A 134 29.84 17.01 14.39
C TYR A 134 28.43 16.48 14.10
N GLU A 135 27.41 17.22 14.52
CA GLU A 135 26.02 16.90 14.21
C GLU A 135 25.22 18.17 13.93
N ARG A 136 24.32 18.08 12.96
CA ARG A 136 23.42 19.17 12.62
C ARG A 136 22.03 18.64 12.29
N LYS A 137 21.04 19.10 13.04
CA LYS A 137 19.63 18.77 12.83
C LYS A 137 18.99 19.82 11.92
N ASN A 138 18.13 19.36 11.00
CA ASN A 138 17.20 20.20 10.26
C ASN A 138 17.87 21.35 9.47
N ALA A 139 19.04 21.08 8.87
CA ALA A 139 19.78 22.04 8.08
C ALA A 139 19.06 22.36 6.76
N SER A 140 19.12 23.62 6.35
CA SER A 140 18.76 24.00 4.98
C SER A 140 19.77 23.37 4.01
N PRO A 141 19.35 22.98 2.79
CA PRO A 141 20.27 22.55 1.74
C PRO A 141 21.40 23.55 1.47
N GLN A 142 21.14 24.85 1.63
CA GLN A 142 22.16 25.89 1.50
C GLN A 142 23.16 25.89 2.67
N ASP A 143 22.67 25.72 3.91
CA ASP A 143 23.52 25.63 5.09
C ASP A 143 24.41 24.39 5.02
N PHE A 144 23.84 23.26 4.60
CA PHE A 144 24.59 22.03 4.36
C PHE A 144 25.72 22.24 3.35
N LYS A 145 25.46 22.91 2.22
CA LYS A 145 26.49 23.20 1.21
C LYS A 145 27.65 24.05 1.75
N ASN A 146 27.34 25.02 2.60
CA ASN A 146 28.35 25.91 3.18
C ASN A 146 29.21 25.16 4.22
N GLU A 147 28.59 24.26 4.98
CA GLU A 147 29.26 23.57 6.08
C GLU A 147 29.98 22.28 5.63
N VAL A 148 29.44 21.55 4.66
CA VAL A 148 29.97 20.23 4.23
C VAL A 148 31.41 20.31 3.72
N LEU A 149 31.81 21.41 3.09
CA LEU A 149 33.18 21.59 2.58
C LEU A 149 34.21 21.91 3.69
N SER A 150 33.75 22.25 4.89
CA SER A 150 34.60 22.55 6.05
C SER A 150 34.89 21.33 6.94
N VAL A 151 34.44 20.13 6.55
CA VAL A 151 34.60 18.91 7.34
C VAL A 151 36.07 18.47 7.35
N GLU A 152 36.67 18.51 8.54
CA GLU A 152 38.03 18.01 8.79
C GLU A 152 38.05 16.53 9.18
N TYR A 153 39.23 15.91 9.06
CA TYR A 153 39.44 14.52 9.49
C TYR A 153 39.39 14.39 11.02
N PHE A 154 38.85 13.27 11.50
CA PHE A 154 38.74 12.98 12.93
C PHE A 154 39.29 11.60 13.28
N GLN A 155 39.88 11.48 14.46
CA GLN A 155 40.54 10.24 14.89
C GLN A 155 39.55 9.15 15.30
N ASN A 156 38.45 9.52 15.96
CA ASN A 156 37.48 8.55 16.45
C ASN A 156 36.55 8.10 15.33
N GLN A 157 36.26 6.80 15.27
CA GLN A 157 35.32 6.23 14.29
C GLN A 157 34.11 5.65 15.02
N LEU A 158 32.92 6.01 14.57
CA LEU A 158 31.68 5.43 15.08
C LEU A 158 31.50 4.01 14.56
N THR A 159 31.15 3.08 15.45
CA THR A 159 30.74 1.73 15.03
C THR A 159 29.40 1.78 14.29
N PRO A 160 29.11 0.82 13.39
CA PRO A 160 27.85 0.81 12.63
C PRO A 160 26.59 0.93 13.51
N ASN A 161 26.60 0.29 14.68
CA ASN A 161 25.49 0.37 15.64
C ASN A 161 25.35 1.77 16.24
N GLN A 162 26.46 2.45 16.54
CA GLN A 162 26.43 3.84 17.02
C GLN A 162 25.96 4.80 15.93
N VAL A 163 26.37 4.58 14.67
CA VAL A 163 25.88 5.36 13.53
C VAL A 163 24.37 5.19 13.39
N LEU A 164 23.87 3.96 13.44
CA LEU A 164 22.43 3.68 13.35
C LEU A 164 21.65 4.31 14.51
N LEU A 165 22.15 4.17 15.74
CA LEU A 165 21.52 4.73 16.92
C LEU A 165 21.49 6.27 16.84
N LYS A 166 22.59 6.89 16.44
CA LYS A 166 22.68 8.34 16.28
C LYS A 166 21.79 8.84 15.15
N ALA A 167 21.75 8.13 14.02
CA ALA A 167 20.81 8.43 12.94
C ALA A 167 19.36 8.36 13.43
N SER A 168 18.99 7.34 14.23
CA SER A 168 17.64 7.20 14.79
C SER A 168 17.22 8.41 15.66
N GLN A 169 18.17 9.02 16.39
CA GLN A 169 17.93 10.21 17.21
C GLN A 169 17.79 11.53 16.42
N LEU A 170 18.14 11.51 15.14
CA LEU A 170 18.06 12.66 14.24
C LEU A 170 16.74 12.69 13.47
N PHE A 171 16.02 11.58 13.41
CA PHE A 171 14.64 11.55 12.95
C PHE A 171 13.73 12.15 14.03
N SER A 172 12.71 12.89 13.61
CA SER A 172 11.64 13.35 14.49
C SER A 172 10.87 12.13 14.99
N ASN A 173 10.61 12.09 16.30
CA ASN A 173 9.72 11.09 16.89
C ASN A 173 8.28 11.42 16.45
N GLU A 174 7.80 10.81 15.36
CA GLU A 174 6.37 10.60 15.12
C GLU A 174 5.97 9.16 15.46
#